data_AF-A0A8J5IBR9-F1
#
_entry.id   AF-A0A8J5IBR9-F1
#
_cell.length_a   1.000
_cell.length_b   1.000
_cell.length_c   1.000
_cell.angle_alpha   90.00
_cell.angle_beta   90.00
_cell.angle_gamma   90.00
#
_symmetry.space_group_name_H-M   'P 1'
#
loop_
_entity.id
_entity.type
_entity.pdbx_description
1 polymer ?
#
loop_
_entity_poly.entity_id
_entity_poly.type
_entity_poly.pdbx_seq_one_letter_code
_entity_poly.pdbx_strand_id
1 'polypeptide(L)'
;MPAVINVMKPDSTLVTLVKPQFEARRSQVGGGGIVRDPEVHQEVLEKIIKGVEGFGFCCKGWIESPIKGAEGNKEFLVCFQRVTVEST
;
A
#
# COMPACT_ATOMS: atom_id res chain seq x y z
N MET A 1 3.59 10.69 2.25
CA MET A 1 4.71 10.45 1.32
C MET A 1 5.88 11.42 1.46
N PRO A 2 5.71 12.76 1.50
CA PRO A 2 6.85 13.70 1.52
C PRO A 2 7.89 13.43 2.60
N ALA A 3 7.46 13.15 3.83
CA ALA A 3 8.35 12.83 4.95
C ALA A 3 9.24 11.61 4.69
N VAL A 4 8.69 10.56 4.05
CA VAL A 4 9.43 9.33 3.72
C VAL A 4 10.43 9.61 2.60
N ILE A 5 10.00 10.32 1.55
CA ILE A 5 10.83 10.64 0.38
C ILE A 5 12.06 11.46 0.77
N ASN A 6 11.90 12.42 1.69
CA ASN A 6 12.97 13.30 2.14
C ASN A 6 14.12 12.58 2.84
N VAL A 7 13.90 11.36 3.35
CA VAL A 7 14.94 10.55 4.02
C VAL A 7 15.39 9.36 3.17
N MET A 8 14.88 9.22 1.94
CA MET A 8 15.22 8.14 1.02
C MET A 8 16.31 8.57 0.05
N LYS A 9 17.27 7.66 -0.20
CA LYS A 9 18.24 7.81 -1.29
C LYS A 9 17.55 7.80 -2.67
N PRO A 10 18.18 8.36 -3.71
CA PRO A 10 17.85 8.04 -5.10
C PRO A 10 17.83 6.52 -5.31
N ASP A 11 16.98 6.05 -6.23
CA ASP A 11 16.87 4.64 -6.65
C ASP A 11 16.57 3.63 -5.53
N SER A 12 16.07 4.10 -4.39
CA SER A 12 15.64 3.22 -3.30
C SER A 12 14.34 2.49 -3.61
N THR A 13 14.23 1.29 -3.05
CA THR A 13 13.00 0.51 -3.04
C THR A 13 12.19 0.82 -1.78
N LEU A 14 10.88 1.03 -1.95
CA LEU A 14 9.93 1.18 -0.87
C LEU A 14 9.08 -0.09 -0.80
N VAL A 15 9.08 -0.76 0.36
CA VAL A 15 8.17 -1.86 0.66
C VAL A 15 7.18 -1.39 1.71
N THR A 16 5.91 -1.40 1.35
CA THR A 16 4.83 -0.86 2.19
C THR A 16 3.86 -1.96 2.59
N LEU A 17 3.57 -2.05 3.88
CA LEU A 17 2.50 -2.90 4.41
C LEU A 17 1.16 -2.16 4.32
N VAL A 18 0.24 -2.68 3.53
CA VAL A 18 -1.11 -2.15 3.32
C VAL A 18 -2.10 -2.94 4.17
N LYS A 19 -2.88 -2.21 4.96
CA LYS A 19 -3.83 -2.76 5.95
C LYS A 19 -5.24 -2.29 5.60
N PRO A 20 -6.04 -3.09 4.88
CA PRO A 20 -7.36 -2.68 4.39
C PRO A 20 -8.28 -2.11 5.46
N GLN A 21 -8.24 -2.61 6.69
CA GLN A 21 -9.07 -2.15 7.80
C GLN A 21 -8.86 -0.67 8.19
N PHE A 22 -7.72 -0.08 7.82
CA PHE A 22 -7.44 1.35 8.05
C PHE A 22 -7.66 2.21 6.80
N GLU A 23 -7.73 1.60 5.62
CA GLU A 23 -7.77 2.30 4.34
C GLU A 23 -9.13 2.26 3.64
N ALA A 24 -9.93 1.23 3.95
CA ALA A 24 -11.29 1.06 3.48
C ALA A 24 -12.25 2.05 4.15
N ARG A 25 -13.41 2.26 3.54
CA ARG A 25 -14.47 3.10 4.13
C ARG A 25 -15.06 2.38 5.33
N ARG A 26 -15.58 3.16 6.30
CA ARG A 26 -16.21 2.59 7.51
C ARG A 26 -17.33 1.59 7.20
N SER A 27 -18.09 1.79 6.13
CA SER A 27 -19.15 0.88 5.69
C SER A 27 -18.65 -0.44 5.11
N GLN A 28 -17.38 -0.51 4.71
CA GLN A 28 -16.73 -1.69 4.14
C GLN A 28 -16.01 -2.54 5.19
N VAL A 29 -15.94 -2.07 6.45
CA VAL A 29 -15.32 -2.79 7.56
C VAL A 29 -16.41 -3.57 8.30
N GLY A 30 -16.30 -4.89 8.28
CA GLY A 30 -17.26 -5.79 8.91
C GLY A 30 -17.13 -5.86 10.43
N GLY A 31 -17.99 -6.68 11.04
CA GLY A 31 -17.94 -6.98 12.47
C GLY A 31 -16.55 -7.45 12.92
N GLY A 32 -16.09 -6.89 14.03
CA GLY A 32 -14.77 -7.14 14.60
C GLY A 32 -13.63 -6.43 13.85
N GLY A 33 -13.88 -5.37 13.07
CA GLY A 33 -12.82 -4.62 12.41
C GLY A 33 -12.19 -5.33 11.21
N ILE A 34 -12.85 -6.38 10.69
CA ILE A 34 -12.29 -7.25 9.65
C ILE A 34 -12.85 -6.89 8.27
N VAL A 35 -11.95 -6.64 7.32
CA VAL A 35 -12.30 -6.52 5.90
C VAL A 35 -12.18 -7.90 5.25
N ARG A 36 -13.32 -8.48 4.86
CA ARG A 36 -13.39 -9.83 4.28
C ARG A 36 -13.55 -9.83 2.76
N ASP A 37 -14.13 -8.76 2.22
CA ASP A 37 -14.48 -8.65 0.82
C ASP A 37 -13.21 -8.44 -0.05
N PRO A 38 -12.90 -9.37 -0.97
CA PRO A 38 -11.77 -9.24 -1.88
C PRO A 38 -11.83 -8.00 -2.77
N GLU A 39 -13.03 -7.53 -3.14
CA GLU A 39 -13.18 -6.32 -3.98
C GLU A 39 -12.72 -5.08 -3.21
N VAL A 40 -13.00 -5.03 -1.90
CA VAL A 40 -12.51 -3.96 -1.02
C VAL A 40 -10.99 -4.03 -0.87
N HIS A 41 -10.40 -5.23 -0.79
CA HIS A 41 -8.94 -5.38 -0.78
C HIS A 41 -8.32 -4.82 -2.06
N GLN A 42 -8.90 -5.12 -3.21
CA GLN A 42 -8.46 -4.61 -4.50
C GLN A 42 -8.61 -3.09 -4.59
N GLU A 43 -9.75 -2.52 -4.20
CA GLU A 43 -9.97 -1.06 -4.17
C GLU A 43 -8.89 -0.36 -3.33
N VAL A 44 -8.59 -0.90 -2.15
CA VAL A 44 -7.54 -0.36 -1.27
C VAL A 44 -6.16 -0.44 -1.93
N LEU A 45 -5.80 -1.59 -2.50
CA LEU A 45 -4.51 -1.76 -3.18
C LEU A 45 -4.35 -0.76 -4.33
N GLU A 46 -5.36 -0.62 -5.19
CA GLU A 46 -5.34 0.32 -6.31
C GLU A 46 -5.24 1.77 -5.85
N LYS A 47 -5.99 2.14 -4.80
CA LYS A 47 -5.94 3.48 -4.19
C LYS A 47 -4.53 3.79 -3.69
N ILE A 48 -3.90 2.87 -2.95
CA ILE A 48 -2.56 3.08 -2.40
C ILE A 48 -1.50 3.11 -3.51
N ILE A 49 -1.57 2.19 -4.47
CA ILE A 49 -0.63 2.15 -5.60
C ILE A 49 -0.67 3.47 -6.36
N LYS A 50 -1.85 3.90 -6.82
CA LYS A 50 -2.02 5.17 -7.55
C LYS A 50 -1.56 6.38 -6.72
N GLY A 51 -1.86 6.36 -5.42
CA GLY A 51 -1.45 7.41 -4.49
C GLY A 51 0.08 7.52 -4.35
N VAL A 52 0.80 6.40 -4.28
CA VAL A 52 2.26 6.36 -4.17
C VAL A 52 2.93 6.70 -5.50
N GLU A 53 2.38 6.22 -6.63
CA GLU A 53 2.89 6.52 -7.97
C GLU A 53 2.87 8.03 -8.28
N GLY A 54 1.87 8.76 -7.77
CA GLY A 54 1.81 10.23 -7.84
C GLY A 54 3.00 10.97 -7.20
N PHE A 55 3.88 10.28 -6.48
CA PHE A 55 5.10 10.83 -5.87
C PHE A 55 6.41 10.38 -6.53
N GLY A 56 6.36 9.90 -7.78
CA GLY A 56 7.56 9.50 -8.51
C GLY A 56 8.04 8.09 -8.16
N PHE A 57 7.10 7.18 -7.95
CA PHE A 57 7.36 5.76 -7.73
C PHE A 57 6.67 4.93 -8.80
N CYS A 58 7.17 3.72 -9.03
CA CYS A 58 6.57 2.74 -9.91
C CYS A 58 6.30 1.45 -9.13
N CYS A 59 5.06 0.96 -9.14
CA CYS A 59 4.73 -0.31 -8.51
C CYS A 59 5.41 -1.48 -9.25
N LYS A 60 6.08 -2.36 -8.50
CA LYS A 60 6.72 -3.58 -9.02
C LYS A 60 5.90 -4.85 -8.73
N GLY A 61 4.77 -4.69 -8.05
CA GLY A 61 3.87 -5.78 -7.68
C GLY A 61 3.59 -5.81 -6.18
N TRP A 62 2.70 -6.70 -5.79
CA TRP A 62 2.30 -6.92 -4.41
C TRP A 62 2.04 -8.39 -4.15
N ILE A 63 2.09 -8.76 -2.87
CA ILE A 63 1.75 -10.10 -2.36
C ILE A 63 0.83 -9.98 -1.14
N GLU A 64 0.08 -11.03 -0.82
CA GLU A 64 -0.51 -11.17 0.52
C GLU A 64 0.63 -11.31 1.53
N SER A 65 0.52 -10.60 2.65
CA SER A 65 1.46 -10.72 3.77
C SER A 65 1.43 -12.17 4.28
N PRO A 66 2.60 -12.78 4.56
CA PRO A 66 2.65 -14.15 5.11
C PRO A 66 2.09 -14.22 6.53
N ILE A 67 1.94 -13.07 7.20
CA ILE A 67 1.38 -12.96 8.54
C ILE A 67 0.10 -12.15 8.44
N LYS A 68 -0.97 -12.65 9.06
CA LYS A 68 -2.22 -11.92 9.17
C LYS A 68 -2.09 -10.78 10.17
N GLY A 69 -2.80 -9.69 9.90
CA GLY A 69 -2.94 -8.58 10.83
C GLY A 69 -3.68 -8.98 12.10
N ALA A 70 -3.73 -8.04 13.04
CA ALA A 70 -4.57 -8.19 14.23
C ALA A 70 -6.00 -8.57 13.83
N GLU A 71 -6.61 -9.45 14.63
CA GLU A 71 -8.00 -9.93 14.44
C GLU A 71 -8.21 -10.72 13.13
N GLY A 72 -7.13 -11.11 12.44
CA GLY A 72 -7.18 -11.98 11.27
C GLY A 72 -7.35 -11.26 9.93
N ASN A 73 -7.17 -9.93 9.89
CA ASN A 73 -7.20 -9.18 8.64
C ASN A 73 -6.11 -9.68 7.66
N LYS A 74 -6.49 -9.78 6.39
CA LYS A 74 -5.51 -9.93 5.31
C LYS A 74 -4.80 -8.60 5.13
N GLU A 75 -3.48 -8.63 5.11
CA GLU A 75 -2.63 -7.47 4.85
C GLU A 75 -1.78 -7.78 3.61
N PHE A 76 -1.24 -6.74 2.98
CA PHE A 76 -0.52 -6.88 1.71
C PHE A 76 0.81 -6.15 1.76
N LEU A 77 1.83 -6.73 1.15
CA LEU A 77 3.11 -6.06 0.93
C LEU A 77 3.16 -5.57 -0.51
N VAL A 78 3.38 -4.27 -0.70
CA VAL A 78 3.51 -3.65 -2.02
C VAL A 78 4.93 -3.14 -2.19
N CYS A 79 5.57 -3.52 -3.30
CA CYS A 79 6.92 -3.09 -3.64
C CYS A 79 6.86 -1.96 -4.67
N PHE A 80 7.56 -0.87 -4.39
CA PHE A 80 7.71 0.26 -5.28
C PHE A 80 9.18 0.56 -5.53
N GLN A 81 9.51 0.90 -6.76
CA GLN A 81 10.82 1.45 -7.12
C GLN A 81 10.71 2.96 -7.29
N ARG A 82 11.59 3.73 -6.65
CA ARG A 82 11.68 5.16 -6.91
C ARG A 82 12.13 5.38 -8.35
N VAL A 83 11.40 6.21 -9.09
CA VAL A 83 11.78 6.63 -10.44
C VAL A 83 12.63 7.88 -10.29
N THR A 84 13.87 7.82 -10.73
CA THR A 84 14.73 8.98 -10.85
C THR A 84 14.13 9.88 -11.93
N VAL A 85 13.61 11.04 -11.52
CA VAL A 85 13.27 12.09 -12.47
C VAL A 85 14.61 12.71 -12.86
N GLU A 86 15.12 12.37 -14.03
CA GLU A 86 16.23 13.13 -14.60
C GLU A 86 15.75 14.57 -14.79
N SER A 87 16.33 15.49 -14.02
CA SER A 87 16.13 16.92 -14.23
C SER A 87 16.80 17.28 -15.56
N THR A 88 16.01 17.44 -16.62
CA THR A 88 16.43 18.08 -17.87
C THR A 88 16.75 19.55 -17.65
#